data_AF-A0A7W0ZY61-F1
#
_entry.id   AF-A0A7W0ZY61-F1
#
_cell.length_a   1.000
_cell.length_b   1.000
_cell.length_c   1.000
_cell.angle_alpha   90.00
_cell.angle_beta   90.00
_cell.angle_gamma   90.00
#
_symmetry.space_group_name_H-M   'P 1'
#
loop_
_entity.id
_entity.type
_entity.pdbx_description
1 polymer ?
#
loop_
_entity_poly.entity_id
_entity_poly.type
_entity_poly.pdbx_seq_one_letter_code
_entity_poly.pdbx_strand_id
1 'polypeptide(L)'
;MRSVLVAASLVVGLAGCGGSDKFDAVLGELEGFKNRMCACVDKACGDQVADDWRAYRATMKDKLGKDGKPSEAQDKRGRVIDEEMRACRRKLTGEAPAAEASKP
;
A
#
# COMPACT_ATOMS: atom_id res chain seq x y z
N MET A 1 -7.13 0.85 -56.74
CA MET A 1 -5.72 0.44 -56.55
C MET A 1 -5.13 1.28 -55.45
N ARG A 2 -4.45 0.61 -54.49
CA ARG A 2 -3.36 1.12 -53.62
C ARG A 2 -3.70 2.40 -52.83
N SER A 3 -3.91 2.35 -51.52
CA SER A 3 -2.92 1.84 -50.57
C SER A 3 -3.58 1.33 -49.29
N VAL A 4 -3.38 0.03 -49.06
CA VAL A 4 -3.47 -0.61 -47.76
C VAL A 4 -2.17 -0.28 -47.03
N LEU A 5 -2.23 0.54 -45.98
CA LEU A 5 -1.18 0.63 -44.98
C LEU A 5 -1.77 0.11 -43.66
N VAL A 6 -1.70 -1.21 -43.54
CA VAL A 6 -1.76 -1.93 -42.28
C VAL A 6 -0.44 -1.64 -41.56
N ALA A 7 -0.50 -0.87 -40.48
CA ALA A 7 0.45 -0.96 -39.37
C ALA A 7 -0.38 -1.09 -38.09
N ALA A 8 -1.17 -2.15 -38.06
CA ALA A 8 -1.89 -2.59 -36.89
C ALA A 8 -0.90 -3.15 -35.87
N SER A 9 -1.17 -2.79 -34.62
CA SER A 9 -0.78 -3.54 -33.43
C SER A 9 0.64 -3.31 -32.92
N LEU A 10 0.84 -2.12 -32.34
CA LEU A 10 1.55 -2.03 -31.06
C LEU A 10 0.94 -3.07 -30.10
N VAL A 11 1.57 -4.24 -30.01
CA VAL A 11 1.37 -5.15 -28.89
C VAL A 11 2.14 -4.54 -27.71
N VAL A 12 1.65 -3.39 -27.20
CA VAL A 12 1.98 -2.96 -25.85
C VAL A 12 1.44 -4.04 -24.94
N GLY A 13 2.36 -4.73 -24.26
CA GLY A 13 2.07 -5.82 -23.34
C GLY A 13 1.22 -5.35 -22.15
N LEU A 14 -0.07 -5.17 -22.36
CA LEU A 14 -1.10 -5.03 -21.33
C LEU A 14 -1.44 -6.41 -20.74
N ALA A 15 -0.43 -7.18 -20.34
CA ALA A 15 -0.62 -8.24 -19.36
C ALA A 15 -0.47 -7.60 -17.97
N GLY A 16 -1.51 -6.86 -17.57
CA GLY A 16 -1.51 -6.14 -16.28
C GLY A 16 -2.80 -5.43 -15.89
N CYS A 17 -3.91 -5.55 -16.62
CA CYS A 17 -5.20 -5.05 -16.14
C CYS A 17 -5.76 -6.01 -15.07
N GLY A 18 -5.57 -5.66 -13.79
CA GLY A 18 -6.18 -6.37 -12.66
C GLY A 18 -5.27 -6.51 -11.44
N GLY A 19 -3.95 -6.48 -11.61
CA GLY A 19 -2.99 -6.46 -10.51
C GLY A 19 -2.85 -5.07 -9.90
N SER A 20 -2.63 -4.06 -10.75
CA SER A 20 -2.39 -2.69 -10.32
C SER A 20 -3.59 -2.08 -9.58
N ASP A 21 -4.82 -2.27 -10.06
CA ASP A 21 -6.01 -1.68 -9.43
C ASP A 21 -6.24 -2.15 -7.99
N LYS A 22 -5.96 -3.43 -7.70
CA LYS A 22 -6.08 -3.99 -6.35
C LYS A 22 -5.02 -3.43 -5.41
N PHE A 23 -3.79 -3.29 -5.89
CA PHE A 23 -2.73 -2.66 -5.13
C PHE A 23 -3.03 -1.19 -4.88
N ASP A 24 -3.54 -0.46 -5.86
CA ASP A 24 -3.91 0.95 -5.67
C ASP A 24 -5.05 1.10 -4.65
N ALA A 25 -6.05 0.21 -4.66
CA ALA A 25 -7.08 0.17 -3.63
C ALA A 25 -6.51 -0.12 -2.24
N VAL A 26 -5.59 -1.09 -2.13
CA VAL A 26 -4.91 -1.39 -0.86
C VAL A 26 -4.05 -0.23 -0.37
N LEU A 27 -3.36 0.47 -1.27
CA LEU A 27 -2.58 1.67 -0.95
C LEU A 27 -3.49 2.82 -0.49
N GLY A 28 -4.68 2.98 -1.08
CA GLY A 28 -5.67 3.96 -0.62
C GLY A 28 -6.15 3.68 0.80
N GLU A 29 -6.42 2.42 1.12
CA GLU A 29 -6.76 2.01 2.50
C GLU A 29 -5.61 2.27 3.47
N LEU A 30 -4.38 1.98 3.05
CA LEU A 30 -3.16 2.26 3.82
C LEU A 30 -2.96 3.77 4.06
N GLU A 31 -3.20 4.61 3.05
CA GLU A 31 -3.23 6.08 3.20
C GLU A 31 -4.31 6.52 4.21
N GLY A 32 -5.47 5.86 4.22
CA GLY A 32 -6.52 6.07 5.22
C GLY A 32 -6.06 5.77 6.64
N PHE A 33 -5.41 4.62 6.86
CA PHE A 33 -4.81 4.28 8.16
C PHE A 33 -3.75 5.27 8.60
N LYS A 34 -2.90 5.71 7.67
CA LYS A 34 -1.94 6.78 7.95
C LYS A 34 -2.63 8.05 8.41
N ASN A 35 -3.62 8.54 7.67
CA ASN A 35 -4.31 9.78 8.03
C ASN A 35 -4.97 9.66 9.41
N ARG A 36 -5.61 8.53 9.72
CA ARG A 36 -6.19 8.26 11.05
C ARG A 36 -5.12 8.25 12.14
N MET A 37 -3.99 7.56 11.92
CA MET A 37 -2.87 7.52 12.86
C MET A 37 -2.28 8.90 13.11
N CYS A 38 -2.12 9.72 12.06
CA CYS A 38 -1.58 11.07 12.16
C CYS A 38 -2.55 12.07 12.79
N ALA A 39 -3.86 11.81 12.71
CA ALA A 39 -4.90 12.61 13.35
C ALA A 39 -5.07 12.29 14.84
N CYS A 40 -4.51 11.17 15.31
CA CYS A 40 -4.55 10.83 16.73
C CYS A 40 -3.80 11.87 17.57
N VAL A 41 -4.34 12.14 18.77
CA VAL A 41 -3.77 13.08 19.73
C VAL A 41 -3.13 12.37 20.92
N ASP A 42 -3.47 11.09 21.12
CA ASP A 42 -3.03 10.28 22.25
C ASP A 42 -2.69 8.85 21.82
N LYS A 43 -2.09 8.12 22.76
CA LYS A 43 -1.67 6.73 22.57
C LYS A 43 -2.86 5.78 22.35
N ALA A 44 -3.99 5.99 23.01
CA ALA A 44 -5.13 5.08 22.89
C ALA A 44 -5.71 5.09 21.47
N CYS A 45 -5.84 6.27 20.86
CA CYS A 45 -6.19 6.42 19.45
C CYS A 45 -5.16 5.73 18.55
N GLY A 46 -3.87 5.96 18.80
CA GLY A 46 -2.79 5.34 18.02
C GLY A 46 -2.79 3.81 18.10
N ASP A 47 -3.05 3.25 19.29
CA ASP A 47 -3.16 1.81 19.50
C ASP A 47 -4.37 1.24 18.75
N GLN A 48 -5.53 1.90 18.81
CA GLN A 48 -6.73 1.47 18.08
C GLN A 48 -6.49 1.44 16.57
N VAL A 49 -5.88 2.48 16.00
CA VAL A 49 -5.55 2.50 14.56
C VAL A 49 -4.52 1.41 14.21
N ALA A 50 -3.57 1.13 15.11
CA ALA A 50 -2.60 0.05 14.92
C ALA A 50 -3.27 -1.35 14.93
N ASP A 51 -4.28 -1.55 15.77
CA ASP A 51 -5.06 -2.79 15.82
C ASP A 51 -5.94 -2.95 14.59
N ASP A 52 -6.65 -1.90 14.17
CA ASP A 52 -7.41 -1.90 12.91
C ASP A 52 -6.49 -2.22 11.71
N TRP A 53 -5.28 -1.65 11.70
CA TRP A 53 -4.27 -1.93 10.67
C TRP A 53 -3.79 -3.38 10.68
N ARG A 54 -3.60 -4.01 11.85
CA ARG A 54 -3.25 -5.43 11.96
C ARG A 54 -4.38 -6.32 11.44
N ALA A 55 -5.63 -6.00 11.79
CA ALA A 55 -6.80 -6.72 11.29
C ALA A 55 -6.93 -6.60 9.77
N TYR A 56 -6.75 -5.38 9.24
CA TYR A 56 -6.77 -5.15 7.80
C TYR A 56 -5.67 -5.92 7.05
N ARG A 57 -4.43 -5.95 7.58
CA ARG A 57 -3.32 -6.71 6.98
C ARG A 57 -3.62 -8.19 6.81
N ALA A 58 -4.39 -8.80 7.73
CA ALA A 58 -4.81 -10.18 7.58
C ALA A 58 -5.67 -10.41 6.33
N THR A 59 -6.43 -9.40 5.89
CA THR A 59 -7.27 -9.45 4.69
C THR A 59 -6.51 -9.14 3.39
N MET A 60 -5.30 -8.57 3.47
CA MET A 60 -4.56 -8.13 2.28
C MET A 60 -4.25 -9.27 1.32
N LYS A 61 -3.91 -10.46 1.84
CA LYS A 61 -3.63 -11.62 1.01
C LYS A 61 -4.81 -11.98 0.11
N ASP A 62 -6.02 -11.89 0.65
CA ASP A 62 -7.25 -12.18 -0.10
C ASP A 62 -7.58 -11.05 -1.08
N LYS A 63 -7.34 -9.79 -0.69
CA LYS A 63 -7.55 -8.62 -1.55
C LYS A 63 -6.59 -8.57 -2.74
N LEU A 64 -5.31 -8.88 -2.53
CA LEU A 64 -4.25 -8.84 -3.55
C LEU A 64 -4.21 -10.11 -4.40
N GLY A 65 -4.66 -11.24 -3.85
CA GLY A 65 -4.57 -12.54 -4.50
C GLY A 65 -3.15 -13.14 -4.44
N LYS A 66 -3.02 -14.40 -4.87
CA LYS A 66 -1.79 -15.20 -4.72
C LYS A 66 -0.64 -14.72 -5.60
N ASP A 67 -0.96 -14.07 -6.72
CA ASP A 67 0.00 -13.63 -7.74
C ASP A 67 0.13 -12.10 -7.81
N GLY A 68 -0.53 -11.38 -6.89
CA GLY A 68 -0.46 -9.94 -6.83
C GLY A 68 0.95 -9.49 -6.45
N LYS A 69 1.69 -8.92 -7.40
CA LYS A 69 2.92 -8.17 -7.14
C LYS A 69 2.69 -6.68 -7.34
N PRO A 70 3.18 -5.83 -6.44
CA PRO A 70 3.13 -4.39 -6.65
C PRO A 70 4.05 -4.01 -7.82
N SER A 71 3.68 -2.97 -8.56
CA SER A 71 4.66 -2.27 -9.41
C SER A 71 5.70 -1.55 -8.55
N GLU A 72 6.83 -1.15 -9.14
CA GLU A 72 7.85 -0.35 -8.43
C GLU A 72 7.27 0.96 -7.86
N ALA A 73 6.34 1.58 -8.59
CA ALA A 73 5.66 2.79 -8.12
C ALA A 73 4.77 2.52 -6.91
N GLN A 74 4.03 1.40 -6.92
CA GLN A 74 3.15 0.99 -5.82
C GLN A 74 3.95 0.61 -4.58
N ASP A 75 5.04 -0.13 -4.77
CA ASP A 75 5.98 -0.52 -3.73
C ASP A 75 6.66 0.73 -3.09
N LYS A 76 7.08 1.70 -3.91
CA LYS A 76 7.60 2.97 -3.42
C LYS A 76 6.54 3.76 -2.63
N ARG A 77 5.30 3.83 -3.12
CA ARG A 77 4.19 4.48 -2.39
C ARG A 77 3.93 3.80 -1.05
N GLY A 78 3.87 2.48 -1.02
CA GLY A 78 3.70 1.70 0.21
C GLY A 78 4.77 2.03 1.25
N ARG A 79 6.04 2.07 0.86
CA ARG A 79 7.15 2.46 1.75
C ARG A 79 7.00 3.85 2.33
N VAL A 80 6.64 4.84 1.50
CA VAL A 80 6.43 6.22 1.97
C VAL A 80 5.30 6.26 3.00
N ILE A 81 4.18 5.59 2.74
CA ILE A 81 3.06 5.57 3.69
C ILE A 81 3.46 4.89 5.01
N ASP A 82 4.21 3.79 4.95
CA ASP A 82 4.73 3.10 6.15
C ASP A 82 5.69 3.96 6.96
N GLU A 83 6.54 4.76 6.31
CA GLU A 83 7.43 5.71 6.97
C GLU A 83 6.64 6.83 7.65
N GLU A 84 5.64 7.40 6.98
CA GLU A 84 4.76 8.43 7.53
C GLU A 84 3.92 7.91 8.70
N MET A 85 3.35 6.70 8.58
CA MET A 85 2.63 6.02 9.67
C MET A 85 3.51 5.87 10.91
N ARG A 86 4.74 5.38 10.71
CA ARG A 86 5.72 5.25 11.81
C ARG A 86 6.06 6.61 12.40
N ALA A 87 6.26 7.65 11.58
CA ALA A 87 6.51 9.00 12.06
C ALA A 87 5.36 9.55 12.91
N CYS A 88 4.12 9.31 12.50
CA CYS A 88 2.94 9.70 13.25
C CYS A 88 2.82 8.92 14.57
N ARG A 89 3.00 7.59 14.54
CA ARG A 89 2.96 6.78 15.77
C ARG A 89 4.02 7.19 16.79
N ARG A 90 5.24 7.53 16.34
CA ARG A 90 6.31 8.00 17.24
C ARG A 90 5.92 9.24 18.03
N LYS A 91 5.14 10.15 17.43
CA LYS A 91 4.63 11.35 18.13
C LYS A 91 3.66 11.00 19.25
N LEU A 92 2.98 9.86 19.17
CA LEU A 92 1.97 9.40 20.14
C LEU A 92 2.58 8.57 21.27
N THR A 93 3.57 7.75 20.96
CA THR A 93 4.15 6.79 21.92
C THR A 93 5.44 7.28 22.57
N GLY A 94 6.03 8.38 22.09
CA GLY A 94 7.37 8.83 22.52
C GLY A 94 8.48 7.82 22.21
N GLU A 95 8.17 6.77 21.43
CA GLU A 95 9.04 5.62 21.22
C GLU A 95 10.03 5.94 20.09
N ALA A 96 11.32 5.83 20.38
CA ALA A 96 12.41 5.84 19.41
C ALA A 96 12.19 4.73 18.34
N PRO A 97 12.74 4.86 17.12
CA PRO A 97 12.40 3.96 16.02
C PRO A 97 12.64 2.49 16.38
N ALA A 98 11.56 1.71 16.40
CA ALA A 98 11.63 0.25 16.38
C ALA A 98 12.23 -0.19 15.04
N ALA A 99 13.55 -0.18 14.97
CA ALA A 99 14.26 -1.17 14.20
C ALA A 99 13.96 -2.53 14.86
N GLU A 100 13.65 -3.54 14.03
CA GLU A 100 13.68 -4.96 14.42
C GLU A 100 12.55 -5.47 15.34
N ALA A 101 11.41 -5.81 14.74
CA ALA A 101 10.53 -6.85 15.28
C ALA A 101 9.91 -7.67 14.15
N SER A 102 10.77 -8.29 13.34
CA SER A 102 10.42 -9.37 12.42
C SER A 102 11.62 -10.32 12.23
N LYS A 103 11.95 -11.07 13.28
CA LYS A 103 12.57 -12.39 13.17
C LYS A 103 12.36 -13.17 14.48
N PRO A 104 11.76 -14.36 14.42
CA PRO A 104 12.54 -15.59 14.64
C PRO A 104 12.83 -16.33 13.33
#